data_AF-A0A351C8F7-F1
#
_entry.id   AF-A0A351C8F7-F1
#
_cell.length_a   1.000
_cell.length_b   1.000
_cell.length_c   1.000
_cell.angle_alpha   90.00
_cell.angle_beta   90.00
_cell.angle_gamma   90.00
#
_symmetry.space_group_name_H-M   'P 1'
#
loop_
_entity.id
_entity.type
_entity.pdbx_description
1 polymer ?
#
loop_
_entity_poly.entity_id
_entity_poly.type
_entity_poly.pdbx_seq_one_letter_code
_entity_poly.pdbx_strand_id
1 'polypeptide(L)'
;GVYFAQGPGFSAETGGCQLETGAAAAMAAAALTDMCDGTASQALAAASMALQNTIGLVCDPVADRVEVPCLGKNITAGVNALAASTMALSGFNHVIPLDEVIETVKQVASTMPASLCCTGLGGLAATETSAQIKSQLQKGCMNC
;
A
#
# COMPACT_ATOMS: atom_id res chain seq x y z
N GLY A 1 11.25 4.05 -4.56
CA GLY A 1 11.55 3.09 -5.64
C GLY A 1 12.74 2.24 -5.28
N VAL A 2 13.95 2.69 -5.61
CA VAL A 2 15.20 1.92 -5.42
C VAL A 2 15.40 1.45 -3.97
N TYR A 3 15.22 2.31 -2.97
CA TYR A 3 15.32 1.93 -1.56
C TYR A 3 14.37 0.80 -1.15
N PHE A 4 13.16 0.79 -1.73
CA PHE A 4 12.18 -0.26 -1.50
C PHE A 4 12.60 -1.58 -2.15
N ALA A 5 13.12 -1.52 -3.38
CA ALA A 5 13.62 -2.67 -4.11
C ALA A 5 14.80 -3.37 -3.41
N GLN A 6 15.66 -2.60 -2.74
CA GLN A 6 16.82 -3.13 -2.00
C GLN A 6 16.47 -3.60 -0.58
N GLY A 7 15.35 -3.14 -0.02
CA GLY A 7 14.93 -3.44 1.34
C GLY A 7 13.77 -4.44 1.39
N PRO A 8 12.53 -3.97 1.62
CA PRO A 8 11.37 -4.85 1.83
C PRO A 8 10.81 -5.50 0.55
N GLY A 9 11.12 -4.99 -0.64
CA GLY A 9 10.52 -5.45 -1.90
C GLY A 9 9.08 -4.94 -2.10
N PHE A 10 8.40 -5.46 -3.13
CA PHE A 10 7.07 -5.00 -3.56
C PHE A 10 5.98 -6.08 -3.52
N SER A 11 6.23 -7.25 -2.94
CA SER A 11 5.28 -8.37 -2.99
C SER A 11 4.32 -8.32 -1.80
N ALA A 12 3.03 -8.07 -2.08
CA ALA A 12 2.01 -8.11 -1.04
C ALA A 12 1.76 -9.51 -0.49
N GLU A 13 2.10 -10.55 -1.24
CA GLU A 13 2.08 -11.95 -0.79
C GLU A 13 3.07 -12.22 0.35
N THR A 14 4.09 -11.38 0.51
CA THR A 14 5.11 -11.54 1.56
C THR A 14 4.89 -10.66 2.78
N GLY A 15 4.06 -9.61 2.68
CA GLY A 15 3.97 -8.60 3.74
C GLY A 15 2.81 -7.61 3.65
N GLY A 16 1.77 -7.92 2.88
CA GLY A 16 0.57 -7.10 2.73
C GLY A 16 0.71 -5.95 1.73
N CYS A 17 -0.41 -5.28 1.45
CA CYS A 17 -0.49 -4.17 0.49
C CYS A 17 0.33 -2.93 0.91
N GLN A 18 0.87 -2.86 2.13
CA GLN A 18 1.88 -1.84 2.48
C GLN A 18 3.11 -1.92 1.55
N LEU A 19 3.46 -3.11 1.05
CA LEU A 19 4.59 -3.31 0.14
C LEU A 19 4.27 -2.95 -1.32
N GLU A 20 3.00 -2.99 -1.71
CA GLU A 20 2.55 -2.58 -3.04
C GLU A 20 2.03 -1.13 -3.04
N THR A 21 0.83 -0.93 -2.51
CA THR A 21 0.14 0.37 -2.53
C THR A 21 0.80 1.38 -1.59
N GLY A 22 1.39 0.93 -0.48
CA GLY A 22 2.16 1.81 0.40
C GLY A 22 3.45 2.32 -0.25
N ALA A 23 4.20 1.41 -0.88
CA ALA A 23 5.36 1.78 -1.68
C ALA A 23 5.00 2.70 -2.85
N ALA A 24 3.89 2.43 -3.55
CA ALA A 24 3.38 3.28 -4.61
C ALA A 24 3.03 4.69 -4.11
N ALA A 25 2.35 4.79 -2.96
CA ALA A 25 2.02 6.08 -2.33
C ALA A 25 3.30 6.87 -1.99
N ALA A 26 4.30 6.24 -1.39
CA ALA A 26 5.56 6.90 -1.05
C ALA A 26 6.33 7.38 -2.29
N MET A 27 6.36 6.57 -3.35
CA MET A 27 6.96 6.95 -4.64
C MET A 27 6.23 8.14 -5.28
N ALA A 28 4.90 8.08 -5.31
CA ALA A 28 4.09 9.16 -5.85
C ALA A 28 4.23 10.45 -5.03
N ALA A 29 4.29 10.37 -3.70
CA ALA A 29 4.44 11.54 -2.83
C ALA A 29 5.75 12.29 -3.10
N ALA A 30 6.86 11.57 -3.22
CA ALA A 30 8.15 12.15 -3.57
C ALA A 30 8.13 12.78 -4.97
N ALA A 31 7.57 12.08 -5.96
CA ALA A 31 7.46 12.58 -7.33
C ALA A 31 6.59 13.85 -7.43
N LEU A 32 5.43 13.87 -6.75
CA LEU A 32 4.56 15.04 -6.69
C LEU A 32 5.27 16.23 -6.03
N THR A 33 6.04 15.99 -4.98
CA THR A 33 6.80 17.05 -4.30
C THR A 33 7.84 17.65 -5.24
N ASP A 34 8.58 16.82 -5.97
CA ASP A 34 9.57 17.25 -6.97
C ASP A 34 8.93 18.03 -8.14
N MET A 35 7.80 17.53 -8.66
CA MET A 35 7.01 18.21 -9.70
C MET A 35 6.45 19.58 -9.28
N CYS A 36 6.38 19.84 -7.98
CA CYS A 36 5.96 21.11 -7.40
C CYS A 36 7.14 21.96 -6.91
N ASP A 37 8.33 21.77 -7.49
CA ASP A 37 9.57 22.48 -7.17
C ASP A 37 10.02 22.34 -5.70
N GLY A 38 9.60 21.25 -5.04
CA GLY A 38 10.03 20.90 -3.69
C GLY A 38 11.48 20.43 -3.65
N THR A 39 12.14 20.67 -2.53
CA THR A 39 13.52 20.19 -2.34
C THR A 39 13.59 18.67 -2.16
N ALA A 40 14.75 18.07 -2.39
CA ALA A 40 14.99 16.65 -2.12
C ALA A 40 14.65 16.26 -0.66
N SER A 41 14.92 17.15 0.30
CA SER A 41 14.55 16.94 1.71
C SER A 41 13.03 16.88 1.91
N GLN A 42 12.27 17.70 1.19
CA GLN A 42 10.81 17.67 1.23
C GLN A 42 10.27 16.42 0.53
N ALA A 43 10.87 15.99 -0.58
CA ALA A 43 10.48 14.75 -1.25
C ALA A 43 10.68 13.51 -0.35
N LEU A 44 11.77 13.47 0.42
CA LEU A 44 12.02 12.42 1.42
C LEU A 44 11.00 12.49 2.58
N ALA A 45 10.68 13.70 3.05
CA ALA A 45 9.66 13.90 4.08
C ALA A 45 8.28 13.44 3.61
N ALA A 46 7.88 13.78 2.38
CA ALA A 46 6.61 13.36 1.78
C ALA A 46 6.54 11.84 1.65
N ALA A 47 7.60 11.19 1.15
CA ALA A 47 7.67 9.74 1.06
C ALA A 47 7.56 9.09 2.45
N SER A 48 8.23 9.64 3.47
CA SER A 48 8.16 9.12 4.84
C SER A 48 6.74 9.16 5.36
N MET A 49 6.08 10.31 5.31
CA MET A 49 4.71 10.47 5.83
C MET A 49 3.70 9.59 5.08
N ALA A 50 3.80 9.53 3.75
CA ALA A 50 2.95 8.66 2.95
C ALA A 50 3.11 7.19 3.37
N LEU A 51 4.34 6.75 3.64
CA LEU A 51 4.61 5.37 4.03
C LEU A 51 4.13 5.06 5.44
N GLN A 52 4.35 5.97 6.40
CA GLN A 52 3.85 5.87 7.78
C GLN A 52 2.34 5.57 7.82
N ASN A 53 1.56 6.23 6.97
CA ASN A 53 0.11 6.07 6.88
C ASN A 53 -0.36 4.70 6.36
N THR A 54 0.56 3.84 5.89
CA THR A 54 0.23 2.56 5.26
C THR A 54 0.82 1.35 5.99
N ILE A 55 1.57 1.55 7.07
CA ILE A 55 2.19 0.47 7.85
C ILE A 55 1.10 -0.50 8.35
N GLY A 56 1.32 -1.80 8.13
CA GLY A 56 0.39 -2.86 8.53
C GLY A 56 -0.79 -3.07 7.59
N LEU A 57 -0.84 -2.38 6.44
CA LEU A 57 -1.90 -2.58 5.46
C LEU A 57 -1.82 -4.00 4.87
N VAL A 58 -2.83 -4.81 5.18
CA VAL A 58 -2.96 -6.21 4.75
C VAL A 58 -3.35 -6.36 3.28
N CYS A 59 -3.23 -7.56 2.73
CA CYS A 59 -3.73 -7.94 1.41
C CYS A 59 -4.75 -9.09 1.52
N ASP A 60 -6.03 -8.80 1.33
CA ASP A 60 -7.14 -9.74 1.54
C ASP A 60 -8.25 -9.54 0.50
N PRO A 61 -7.95 -9.70 -0.81
CA PRO A 61 -8.88 -9.39 -1.89
C PRO A 61 -10.17 -10.20 -1.84
N VAL A 62 -11.31 -9.55 -2.06
CA VAL A 62 -12.62 -10.19 -2.19
C VAL A 62 -12.60 -11.15 -3.38
N ALA A 63 -13.10 -12.36 -3.16
CA ALA A 63 -13.16 -13.44 -4.14
C ALA A 63 -11.80 -13.80 -4.79
N ASP A 64 -10.68 -13.49 -4.13
CA ASP A 64 -9.32 -13.65 -4.67
C ASP A 64 -9.15 -12.95 -6.03
N ARG A 65 -9.71 -11.74 -6.16
CA ARG A 65 -9.62 -10.89 -7.34
C ARG A 65 -9.00 -9.54 -6.99
N VAL A 66 -8.13 -9.05 -7.86
CA VAL A 66 -7.46 -7.75 -7.73
C VAL A 66 -8.42 -6.62 -8.14
N GLU A 67 -9.52 -6.50 -7.40
CA GLU A 67 -10.60 -5.55 -7.69
C GLU A 67 -11.05 -4.87 -6.40
N VAL A 68 -11.68 -5.62 -5.49
CA VAL A 68 -12.11 -5.10 -4.19
C VAL A 68 -11.25 -5.72 -3.09
N PRO A 69 -10.64 -4.93 -2.18
CA PRO A 69 -10.56 -3.48 -2.12
C PRO A 69 -9.38 -2.88 -2.91
N CYS A 70 -8.71 -3.64 -3.79
CA CYS A 70 -7.49 -3.22 -4.48
C CYS A 70 -7.61 -1.88 -5.22
N LEU A 71 -8.74 -1.62 -5.90
CA LEU A 71 -9.02 -0.33 -6.54
C LEU A 71 -9.14 0.80 -5.52
N GLY A 72 -9.88 0.56 -4.42
CA GLY A 72 -9.99 1.50 -3.31
C GLY A 72 -8.64 1.80 -2.67
N LYS A 73 -7.78 0.79 -2.48
CA LYS A 73 -6.41 0.96 -1.95
C LYS A 73 -5.54 1.82 -2.87
N ASN A 74 -5.68 1.70 -4.19
CA ASN A 74 -5.00 2.59 -5.15
C ASN A 74 -5.50 4.04 -5.07
N ILE A 75 -6.81 4.25 -4.92
CA ILE A 75 -7.39 5.59 -4.73
C ILE A 75 -6.84 6.19 -3.43
N THR A 76 -6.88 5.45 -2.32
CA THR A 76 -6.34 5.89 -1.04
C THR A 76 -4.85 6.18 -1.13
N ALA A 77 -4.06 5.35 -1.84
CA ALA A 77 -2.64 5.59 -2.05
C ALA A 77 -2.37 6.91 -2.79
N GLY A 78 -3.14 7.21 -3.84
CA GLY A 78 -3.02 8.47 -4.57
C GLY A 78 -3.38 9.70 -3.72
N VAL A 79 -4.48 9.62 -2.95
CA VAL A 79 -4.89 10.72 -2.04
C VAL A 79 -3.86 10.91 -0.93
N ASN A 80 -3.35 9.83 -0.35
CA ASN A 80 -2.30 9.85 0.66
C ASN A 80 -1.02 10.50 0.12
N ALA A 81 -0.61 10.14 -1.10
CA ALA A 81 0.55 10.72 -1.74
C ALA A 81 0.41 12.24 -1.94
N LEU A 82 -0.74 12.69 -2.44
CA LEU A 82 -1.04 14.10 -2.61
C LEU A 82 -1.01 14.85 -1.26
N ALA A 83 -1.69 14.32 -0.24
CA ALA A 83 -1.73 14.93 1.08
C ALA A 83 -0.33 15.04 1.71
N ALA A 84 0.47 13.97 1.65
CA ALA A 84 1.83 13.95 2.17
C ALA A 84 2.76 14.94 1.43
N SER A 85 2.61 15.05 0.11
CA SER A 85 3.31 16.05 -0.71
C SER A 85 2.94 17.47 -0.29
N THR A 86 1.65 17.77 -0.13
CA THR A 86 1.19 19.09 0.33
C THR A 86 1.73 19.43 1.72
N MET A 87 1.72 18.47 2.64
CA MET A 87 2.28 18.65 3.98
C MET A 87 3.78 18.94 3.96
N ALA A 88 4.55 18.19 3.17
CA ALA A 88 5.99 18.39 3.06
C ALA A 88 6.36 19.76 2.44
N LEU A 89 5.64 20.17 1.40
CA LEU A 89 5.79 21.49 0.78
C LEU A 89 5.43 22.62 1.75
N SER A 90 4.48 22.38 2.67
CA SER A 90 4.10 23.32 3.73
C SER A 90 5.11 23.38 4.89
N GLY A 91 6.20 22.62 4.84
CA GLY A 91 7.21 22.57 5.90
C GLY A 91 6.80 21.74 7.12
N PHE A 92 5.80 20.85 6.98
CA PHE A 92 5.41 19.96 8.06
C PHE A 92 6.54 18.98 8.41
N ASN A 93 6.77 18.77 9.70
CA ASN A 93 7.79 17.84 10.16
C ASN A 93 7.26 16.40 10.10
N HIS A 94 7.92 15.56 9.28
CA HIS A 94 7.62 14.14 9.13
C HIS A 94 7.97 13.27 10.35
N VAL A 95 8.63 13.85 11.37
CA VAL A 95 9.02 13.28 12.67
C VAL A 95 10.02 12.13 12.60
N ILE A 96 9.76 11.12 11.76
CA ILE A 96 10.59 9.92 11.60
C ILE A 96 11.21 9.90 10.19
N PRO A 97 12.54 9.87 10.07
CA PRO A 97 13.25 9.76 8.78
C PRO A 97 12.79 8.58 7.93
N LEU A 98 12.85 8.72 6.59
CA LEU A 98 12.33 7.72 5.65
C LEU A 98 12.98 6.34 5.79
N ASP A 99 14.27 6.27 6.07
CA ASP A 99 15.03 5.04 6.26
C ASP A 99 14.52 4.23 7.46
N GLU A 100 14.25 4.89 8.58
CA GLU A 100 13.64 4.25 9.77
C GLU A 100 12.22 3.73 9.45
N VAL A 101 11.44 4.48 8.67
CA VAL A 101 10.10 4.05 8.25
C VAL A 101 10.17 2.83 7.31
N ILE A 102 11.11 2.79 6.38
CA ILE A 102 11.30 1.65 5.47
C ILE A 102 11.69 0.39 6.26
N GLU A 103 12.60 0.52 7.22
CA GLU A 103 12.99 -0.60 8.08
C GLU A 103 11.80 -1.08 8.94
N THR A 104 10.99 -0.15 9.45
CA THR A 104 9.76 -0.50 10.16
C THR A 104 8.78 -1.27 9.27
N VAL A 105 8.56 -0.82 8.02
CA VAL A 105 7.71 -1.54 7.06
C VAL A 105 8.23 -2.96 6.82
N LYS A 106 9.54 -3.12 6.65
CA LYS A 106 10.18 -4.44 6.47
C LYS A 106 9.95 -5.36 7.67
N GLN A 107 10.11 -4.83 8.88
CA GLN A 107 9.89 -5.60 10.11
C GLN A 107 8.42 -6.00 10.25
N VAL A 108 7.49 -5.06 10.08
CA VAL A 108 6.04 -5.35 10.14
C VAL A 108 5.65 -6.38 9.09
N ALA A 109 6.13 -6.24 7.85
CA ALA A 109 5.92 -7.23 6.79
C ALA A 109 6.37 -8.64 7.21
N SER A 110 7.56 -8.77 7.80
CA SER A 110 8.09 -10.08 8.23
C SER A 110 7.28 -10.76 9.33
N THR A 111 6.52 -9.99 10.09
CA THR A 111 5.65 -10.49 11.18
C THR A 111 4.20 -10.70 10.74
N MET A 112 3.86 -10.36 9.50
CA MET A 112 2.47 -10.42 9.03
C MET A 112 2.03 -11.89 8.86
N PRO A 113 0.88 -12.29 9.43
CA PRO A 113 0.34 -13.62 9.22
C PRO A 113 0.06 -13.90 7.75
N ALA A 114 0.42 -15.09 7.26
CA ALA A 114 0.19 -15.48 5.86
C ALA A 114 -1.30 -15.38 5.46
N SER A 115 -2.24 -15.53 6.39
CA SER A 115 -3.68 -15.36 6.14
C SER A 115 -4.08 -13.92 5.74
N LEU A 116 -3.20 -12.94 5.96
CA LEU A 116 -3.39 -11.53 5.63
C LEU A 116 -2.50 -11.06 4.45
N CYS A 117 -1.84 -12.00 3.76
CA CYS A 117 -0.90 -11.74 2.66
C CYS A 117 -1.35 -12.41 1.34
N CYS A 118 -2.45 -11.94 0.77
CA CYS A 118 -3.02 -12.36 -0.52
C CYS A 118 -3.29 -13.87 -0.67
N THR A 119 -3.42 -14.63 0.42
CA THR A 119 -3.64 -16.08 0.39
C THR A 119 -5.12 -16.50 0.29
N GLY A 120 -6.04 -15.55 0.48
CA GLY A 120 -7.49 -15.83 0.53
C GLY A 120 -7.95 -16.52 1.81
N LEU A 121 -7.06 -16.72 2.80
CA LEU A 121 -7.35 -17.47 4.03
C LEU A 121 -7.88 -16.60 5.18
N GLY A 122 -7.91 -15.27 5.02
CA GLY A 122 -8.31 -14.33 6.06
C GLY A 122 -8.85 -13.02 5.51
N GLY A 123 -9.12 -12.06 6.41
CA GLY A 123 -9.62 -10.73 6.06
C GLY A 123 -10.93 -10.76 5.27
N LEU A 124 -11.11 -9.82 4.34
CA LEU A 124 -12.29 -9.73 3.47
C LEU A 124 -12.46 -10.97 2.59
N ALA A 125 -11.36 -11.59 2.15
CA ALA A 125 -11.39 -12.78 1.29
C ALA A 125 -12.14 -13.95 1.94
N ALA A 126 -12.04 -14.11 3.27
CA ALA A 126 -12.66 -15.18 4.03
C ALA A 126 -14.12 -14.92 4.47
N THR A 127 -14.70 -13.78 4.09
CA THR A 127 -16.09 -13.44 4.44
C THR A 127 -17.10 -14.27 3.65
N GLU A 128 -18.30 -14.49 4.21
CA GLU A 128 -19.38 -15.24 3.56
C GLU A 128 -19.76 -14.64 2.20
N THR A 129 -19.89 -13.31 2.13
CA THR A 129 -20.20 -12.59 0.88
C THR A 129 -19.09 -12.79 -0.16
N SER A 130 -17.81 -12.73 0.25
CA SER A 130 -16.68 -12.99 -0.64
C SER A 130 -16.72 -14.42 -1.21
N ALA A 131 -17.01 -15.42 -0.37
CA ALA A 131 -17.14 -16.81 -0.79
C ALA A 131 -18.32 -17.02 -1.77
N GLN A 132 -19.44 -16.36 -1.54
CA GLN A 132 -20.59 -16.38 -2.45
C GLN A 132 -20.25 -15.76 -3.81
N ILE A 133 -19.61 -14.59 -3.82
CA ILE A 133 -19.15 -13.93 -5.06
C ILE A 133 -18.16 -14.83 -5.82
N LYS A 134 -17.19 -15.42 -5.12
CA LYS A 134 -16.24 -16.37 -5.72
C LYS A 134 -16.95 -17.54 -6.39
N SER A 135 -17.95 -18.14 -5.73
CA SER A 135 -18.74 -19.23 -6.29
C SER A 135 -19.53 -18.80 -7.53
N GLN A 136 -20.12 -17.61 -7.51
CA GLN A 136 -20.86 -17.06 -8.66
C GLN A 136 -19.94 -16.83 -9.86
N LEU A 137 -18.77 -16.23 -9.65
CA LEU A 137 -17.78 -15.99 -10.70
C LEU A 137 -17.22 -17.30 -11.30
N GLN A 138 -17.06 -18.35 -10.49
CA GLN A 138 -16.58 -19.66 -10.95
C GLN A 138 -17.60 -20.44 -11.79
N LYS A 139 -18.90 -20.20 -11.58
CA LYS A 139 -19.96 -20.87 -12.36
C LYS A 139 -20.07 -20.36 -13.80
N GLY A 140 -19.32 -19.31 -14.16
CA GLY A 140 -19.35 -18.69 -15.48
C GLY A 140 -20.63 -17.90 -15.71
N CYS A 141 -20.54 -16.84 -16.50
CA CYS A 141 -21.71 -16.25 -17.13
C CYS A 141 -22.38 -17.35 -17.96
N MET A 142 -23.51 -17.91 -17.52
CA MET A 142 -24.29 -18.84 -18.36
C MET A 142 -25.12 -18.10 -19.42
N ASN A 143 -25.05 -16.77 -19.47
CA ASN A 143 -25.86 -15.91 -20.36
C ASN A 143 -25.02 -14.89 -21.15
N CYS A 144 -23.71 -15.10 -21.25
CA CYS A 144 -22.80 -14.45 -22.18
C CYS A 144 -21.70 -15.46 -22.56
#